data_AF-F7NYX6-F1
#
_entry.id   AF-F7NYX6-F1
#
_cell.length_a   1.000
_cell.length_b   1.000
_cell.length_c   1.000
_cell.angle_alpha   90.00
_cell.angle_beta   90.00
_cell.angle_gamma   90.00
#
_symmetry.space_group_name_H-M   'P 1'
#
loop_
_entity.id
_entity.type
_entity.pdbx_description
1 polymer ?
#
loop_
_entity_poly.entity_id
_entity_poly.type
_entity_poly.pdbx_seq_one_letter_code
_entity_poly.pdbx_strand_id
1 'polypeptide(L)' 'MNVYQIIELLFATIQGSIEEQSLINQLAEASGKSIASIKSAINGCRNKKNKTDFSLCIRKKLKLGGPGLPK' A
#
# COMPACT_ATOMS: atom_id res chain seq x y z
N MET A 1 1.19 -11.85 -6.88
CA MET A 1 0.24 -11.31 -5.88
C MET A 1 -0.39 -10.05 -6.46
N ASN A 2 -1.69 -9.81 -6.29
CA ASN A 2 -2.29 -8.57 -6.83
C ASN A 2 -2.02 -7.37 -5.90
N VAL A 3 -2.11 -6.15 -6.44
CA VAL A 3 -1.89 -4.88 -5.71
C VAL A 3 -2.65 -4.82 -4.38
N TYR A 4 -3.90 -5.30 -4.37
CA TYR A 4 -4.73 -5.28 -3.18
C TYR A 4 -4.17 -6.17 -2.06
N GLN A 5 -3.85 -7.42 -2.38
CA GLN A 5 -3.24 -8.38 -1.44
C GLN A 5 -1.90 -7.87 -0.86
N ILE A 6 -1.08 -7.20 -1.67
CA ILE A 6 0.20 -6.63 -1.18
C ILE A 6 -0.06 -5.52 -0.16
N ILE A 7 -1.00 -4.61 -0.44
CA ILE A 7 -1.39 -3.53 0.48
C ILE A 7 -2.00 -4.09 1.78
N GLU A 8 -2.75 -5.17 1.67
CA GLU A 8 -3.35 -5.88 2.79
C GLU A 8 -2.31 -6.50 3.72
N LEU A 9 -1.21 -7.05 3.19
CA LEU A 9 -0.08 -7.56 3.97
C LEU A 9 0.74 -6.41 4.59
N LEU A 10 0.90 -5.29 3.88
CA LEU A 10 1.59 -4.11 4.38
C LEU A 10 1.00 -3.58 5.70
N PHE A 11 -0.31 -3.73 5.88
CA PHE A 11 -0.98 -3.35 7.12
C PHE A 11 -0.53 -4.20 8.33
N ALA A 12 -0.22 -5.48 8.11
CA ALA A 12 0.17 -6.41 9.16
C ALA A 12 1.69 -6.38 9.46
N THR A 13 2.51 -5.92 8.51
CA THR A 13 3.97 -5.89 8.66
C THR A 13 4.48 -4.82 9.63
N ILE A 14 5.54 -5.17 10.35
CA ILE A 14 6.28 -4.27 11.24
C ILE A 14 7.03 -3.21 10.43
N GLN A 15 6.98 -1.96 10.88
CA GLN A 15 7.72 -0.85 10.28
C GLN A 15 9.23 -1.07 10.31
N GLY A 16 9.91 -0.83 9.18
CA GLY A 16 11.36 -0.99 9.05
C GLY A 16 11.82 -2.44 8.88
N SER A 17 10.90 -3.40 8.84
CA SER A 17 11.24 -4.81 8.62
C SER A 17 11.69 -5.08 7.17
N ILE A 18 12.46 -6.15 6.99
CA ILE A 18 12.84 -6.67 5.66
C ILE A 18 11.58 -7.04 4.86
N GLU A 19 10.57 -7.59 5.54
CA GLU A 19 9.29 -7.94 4.94
C GLU A 19 8.55 -6.71 4.40
N GLU A 20 8.49 -5.62 5.15
CA GLU A 20 7.92 -4.34 4.69
C GLU A 20 8.62 -3.87 3.41
N GLN A 21 9.95 -3.91 3.35
CA GLN A 21 10.67 -3.50 2.15
C GLN A 21 10.39 -4.41 0.96
N SER A 22 10.29 -5.73 1.18
CA SER A 22 9.92 -6.68 0.14
C SER A 22 8.53 -6.38 -0.43
N LEU A 23 7.54 -6.13 0.44
CA LEU A 23 6.19 -5.76 0.02
C LEU A 23 6.12 -4.40 -0.68
N ILE A 24 6.92 -3.42 -0.24
CA ILE A 24 7.03 -2.11 -0.90
C ILE A 24 7.55 -2.27 -2.33
N ASN A 25 8.58 -3.09 -2.53
CA ASN A 25 9.17 -3.34 -3.85
C ASN A 25 8.16 -4.05 -4.77
N GLN A 26 7.49 -5.08 -4.27
CA GLN A 26 6.44 -5.79 -5.01
C GLN A 26 5.28 -4.86 -5.37
N LEU A 27 4.88 -3.97 -4.46
CA LEU A 27 3.82 -2.99 -4.74
C LEU A 27 4.26 -1.97 -5.79
N ALA A 28 5.50 -1.48 -5.72
CA ALA A 28 6.07 -0.55 -6.70
C ALA A 28 6.05 -1.17 -8.11
N GLU A 29 6.52 -2.41 -8.24
CA GLU A 29 6.51 -3.17 -9.49
C GLU A 29 5.09 -3.40 -10.01
N ALA A 30 4.20 -3.95 -9.18
CA ALA A 30 2.84 -4.29 -9.59
C ALA A 30 1.98 -3.06 -9.94
N SER A 31 2.29 -1.90 -9.38
CA SER A 31 1.53 -0.66 -9.60
C SER A 31 2.20 0.33 -10.58
N GLY A 32 3.42 0.04 -11.03
CA GLY A 32 4.23 0.96 -11.84
C GLY A 32 4.54 2.28 -11.12
N LYS A 33 4.54 2.29 -9.77
CA LYS A 33 4.82 3.48 -8.95
C LYS A 33 6.24 3.43 -8.41
N SER A 34 6.83 4.60 -8.15
CA SER A 34 8.14 4.65 -7.51
C SER A 34 8.08 4.21 -6.06
N ILE A 35 9.15 3.58 -5.57
CA ILE A 35 9.32 3.18 -4.17
C ILE A 35 9.11 4.38 -3.23
N ALA A 36 9.58 5.58 -3.62
CA ALA A 36 9.40 6.80 -2.84
C ALA A 36 7.92 7.18 -2.67
N SER A 37 7.12 7.09 -3.75
CA SER A 37 5.68 7.33 -3.68
C SER A 37 4.97 6.29 -2.81
N ILE A 38 5.36 5.01 -2.91
CA ILE A 38 4.82 3.94 -2.04
C ILE A 38 5.10 4.25 -0.57
N LYS A 39 6.35 4.54 -0.20
CA LYS A 39 6.75 4.85 1.17
C LYS A 39 6.01 6.07 1.73
N SER A 40 5.87 7.12 0.92
CA SER A 40 5.10 8.32 1.27
C SER A 40 3.62 7.99 1.52
N ALA A 41 3.02 7.14 0.68
CA ALA A 41 1.65 6.69 0.86
C ALA A 41 1.48 5.89 2.15
N ILE A 42 2.37 4.93 2.42
CA ILE A 42 2.38 4.11 3.65
C ILE A 42 2.44 4.99 4.89
N ASN A 43 3.43 5.89 4.97
CA ASN A 43 3.56 6.79 6.12
C ASN A 43 2.31 7.67 6.30
N GLY A 44 1.73 8.19 5.22
CA GLY A 44 0.51 8.99 5.27
C GLY A 44 -0.78 8.21 5.60
N CYS A 45 -0.73 6.88 5.58
CA CYS A 45 -1.87 6.00 5.85
C CYS A 45 -1.66 5.11 7.08
N ARG A 46 -0.51 5.19 7.76
CA ARG A 46 -0.15 4.28 8.85
C ARG A 46 -1.03 4.40 10.10
N ASN A 47 -1.68 5.54 10.27
CA ASN A 47 -2.60 5.81 11.38
C ASN A 47 -3.99 5.19 11.21
N LYS A 48 -4.27 4.49 10.10
CA LYS A 48 -5.57 3.83 9.89
C LYS A 48 -5.70 2.63 10.82
N LYS A 49 -6.84 2.55 11.51
CA LYS A 49 -7.11 1.55 12.56
C LYS A 49 -7.40 0.15 12.02
N ASN A 50 -7.81 0.05 10.75
CA ASN A 50 -8.15 -1.22 10.12
C ASN A 50 -7.57 -1.31 8.71
N LYS A 51 -7.44 -2.56 8.26
CA LYS A 51 -6.90 -2.96 6.97
C LYS A 51 -7.64 -2.35 5.79
N THR A 52 -8.96 -2.24 5.87
CA THR A 52 -9.81 -1.69 4.80
C THR A 52 -9.53 -0.21 4.57
N ASP A 53 -9.51 0.59 5.64
CA ASP A 53 -9.21 2.02 5.60
C ASP A 53 -7.77 2.29 5.20
N PHE A 54 -6.83 1.48 5.69
CA PHE A 54 -5.43 1.52 5.24
C PHE A 54 -5.35 1.28 3.73
N SER A 55 -5.98 0.21 3.25
CA SER A 55 -5.98 -0.16 1.84
C SER A 55 -6.61 0.91 0.95
N LEU A 56 -7.75 1.45 1.36
CA LEU A 56 -8.40 2.55 0.64
C LEU A 56 -7.53 3.80 0.61
N CYS A 57 -6.90 4.16 1.73
CA CYS A 57 -6.02 5.31 1.83
C CYS A 57 -4.80 5.21 0.89
N ILE A 58 -4.13 4.06 0.86
CA ILE A 58 -2.99 3.81 -0.04
C ILE A 58 -3.42 3.91 -1.50
N ARG A 59 -4.51 3.23 -1.87
CA ARG A 59 -5.04 3.25 -3.24
C ARG A 59 -5.42 4.66 -3.69
N LYS A 60 -6.03 5.48 -2.80
CA LYS A 60 -6.29 6.91 -3.07
C LYS A 60 -5.01 7.70 -3.33
N LYS A 61 -4.02 7.61 -2.44
CA LYS A 61 -2.76 8.36 -2.58
C LYS A 61 -1.98 7.98 -3.83
N LEU A 62 -2.02 6.70 -4.21
CA LEU A 62 -1.30 6.18 -5.36
C LEU A 62 -2.11 6.23 -6.67
N LYS A 63 -3.37 6.68 -6.62
CA LYS A 63 -4.32 6.67 -7.76
C LYS A 63 -4.41 5.27 -8.39
N LEU A 64 -4.54 4.27 -7.54
CA LEU A 64 -4.74 2.87 -7.95
C LEU A 64 -6.23 2.62 -8.05
N GLY A 65 -6.68 2.04 -9.15
CA GLY A 65 -8.08 1.63 -9.29
C GLY A 65 -8.47 0.51 -8.31
N GLY A 66 -9.76 0.17 -8.28
CA GLY A 66 -10.28 -0.97 -7.53
C GLY A 66 -11.52 -0.67 -6.70
N PRO A 67 -12.02 -1.65 -5.92
CA PRO A 67 -13.28 -1.52 -5.19
C PRO A 67 -13.27 -0.32 -4.23
N GLY A 68 -14.31 0.52 -4.28
CA GLY A 68 -14.46 1.70 -3.41
C GLY A 68 -13.78 2.98 -3.93
N LEU A 69 -13.26 2.98 -5.16
CA LEU A 69 -12.77 4.19 -5.83
C LEU A 69 -13.52 4.42 -7.14
N PRO A 70 -13.87 5.67 -7.48
CA PRO A 70 -14.48 5.98 -8.75
C PRO A 70 -13.54 5.55 -9.89
N LYS A 71 -14.13 4.93 -10.93
CA LYS A 71 -13.43 4.51 -12.15
C LYS A 71 -12.76 5.71 -12.83
#